data_AF-A0A851X0X8-F1
#
_entry.id   AF-A0A851X0X8-F1
#
_cell.length_a   1.000
_cell.length_b   1.000
_cell.length_c   1.000
_cell.angle_alpha   90.00
_cell.angle_beta   90.00
_cell.angle_gamma   90.00
#
_symmetry.space_group_name_H-M   'P 1'
#
loop_
_entity.id
_entity.type
_entity.pdbx_description
1 polymer ?
#
loop_
_entity_poly.entity_id
_entity_poly.type
_entity_poly.pdbx_seq_one_letter_code
_entity_poly.pdbx_strand_id
1 'polypeptide(L)'
;APANSRGLSLPGEAVVPVANCDLKEYNSNPKEQLPFKEFVEYWREYIGSGYRSSRGCLYLKDWHLSRSELIPSARGSGIAFPELDVYSTPVYFSSDWLKEYWDAVAVDDYRFVYMGPKG
;
A
#
# COMPACT_ATOMS: atom_id res chain seq x y z
N ALA A 1 30.46 -6.51 21.13
CA ALA A 1 29.99 -5.30 20.45
C ALA A 1 28.66 -5.65 19.77
N PRO A 2 27.54 -4.98 20.06
CA PRO A 2 26.30 -5.34 19.39
C PRO A 2 26.34 -4.84 17.95
N ALA A 3 25.89 -5.72 17.05
CA ALA A 3 25.76 -5.45 15.63
C ALA A 3 24.79 -4.28 15.41
N ASN A 4 25.19 -3.39 14.51
CA ASN A 4 24.46 -2.21 14.10
C ASN A 4 23.23 -2.65 13.29
N SER A 5 22.10 -2.92 13.96
CA SER A 5 20.82 -3.14 13.30
C SER A 5 20.38 -1.82 12.69
N ARG A 6 20.70 -1.60 11.42
CA ARG A 6 20.04 -0.56 10.61
C ARG A 6 18.54 -0.81 10.76
N GLY A 7 17.83 0.12 11.40
CA GLY A 7 16.45 -0.06 11.77
C GLY A 7 15.62 -0.36 10.53
N LEU A 8 15.05 -1.57 10.44
CA LEU A 8 13.94 -1.78 9.54
C LEU A 8 12.84 -0.83 10.01
N SER A 9 12.53 0.18 9.20
CA SER A 9 11.26 0.86 9.32
C SER A 9 10.17 -0.21 9.26
N LEU A 10 9.17 -0.12 10.12
CA LEU A 10 8.05 -1.05 10.10
C LEU A 10 6.94 -0.48 9.20
N PRO A 11 6.15 -1.32 8.51
CA PRO A 11 4.99 -0.88 7.73
C PRO A 11 4.04 0.06 8.48
N GLY A 12 4.00 -0.04 9.82
CA GLY A 12 3.20 0.81 10.69
C GLY A 12 3.51 2.31 10.62
N GLU A 13 4.66 2.74 10.13
CA GLU A 13 5.00 4.16 10.01
C GLU A 13 4.76 4.72 8.60
N ALA A 14 4.37 3.87 7.65
CA ALA A 14 4.10 4.28 6.29
C ALA A 14 2.85 5.16 6.21
N VAL A 15 2.86 6.10 5.26
CA VAL A 15 1.66 6.83 4.82
C VAL A 15 1.14 6.13 3.57
N VAL A 16 -0.14 5.79 3.57
CA VAL A 16 -0.77 4.93 2.56
C VAL A 16 -1.94 5.64 1.85
N PRO A 17 -2.16 5.34 0.56
CA PRO A 17 -3.32 5.82 -0.19
C PRO A 17 -4.60 5.10 0.22
N VAL A 18 -5.62 5.85 0.63
CA VAL A 18 -6.90 5.33 1.09
C VAL A 18 -8.05 6.00 0.33
N ALA A 19 -8.88 5.21 -0.32
CA ALA A 19 -10.04 5.65 -1.09
C ALA A 19 -11.33 5.54 -0.28
N ASN A 20 -12.15 6.59 -0.26
CA ASN A 20 -13.51 6.51 0.28
C ASN A 20 -14.49 5.99 -0.78
N CYS A 21 -14.87 4.73 -0.64
CA CYS A 21 -15.70 4.01 -1.61
C CYS A 21 -17.19 4.39 -1.59
N ASP A 22 -17.66 5.07 -0.54
CA ASP A 22 -19.04 5.57 -0.48
C ASP A 22 -19.21 6.89 -1.25
N LEU A 23 -18.10 7.57 -1.53
CA LEU A 23 -18.08 8.82 -2.27
C LEU A 23 -17.65 8.56 -3.71
N LYS A 24 -18.30 9.29 -4.63
CA LYS A 24 -17.94 9.30 -6.04
C LYS A 24 -17.62 10.73 -6.45
N GLU A 25 -16.37 10.94 -6.83
CA GLU A 25 -15.90 12.17 -7.45
C GLU A 25 -15.60 11.87 -8.93
N TYR A 26 -16.47 12.37 -9.80
CA TYR A 26 -16.46 12.04 -11.23
C TYR A 26 -16.51 10.51 -11.49
N ASN A 27 -15.43 9.94 -12.01
CA ASN A 27 -15.29 8.52 -12.33
C ASN A 27 -14.40 7.75 -11.33
N SER A 28 -14.11 8.32 -10.16
CA SER A 28 -13.26 7.72 -9.14
C SER A 28 -13.83 7.89 -7.73
N ASN A 29 -13.28 7.13 -6.80
CA ASN A 29 -13.38 7.42 -5.38
C ASN A 29 -12.32 8.46 -5.00
N PRO A 30 -12.64 9.48 -4.17
CA PRO A 30 -11.64 10.37 -3.63
C PRO A 30 -10.64 9.59 -2.78
N LYS A 31 -9.36 9.99 -2.86
CA LYS A 31 -8.26 9.37 -2.12
C LYS A 31 -7.62 10.37 -1.18
N GLU A 32 -7.30 9.90 0.02
CA GLU A 32 -6.51 10.61 1.02
C GLU A 32 -5.27 9.81 1.40
N GLN A 33 -4.28 10.51 1.97
CA GLN A 33 -3.06 9.91 2.48
C GLN A 33 -3.18 9.77 4.00
N LEU A 34 -3.19 8.55 4.51
CA LEU A 34 -3.31 8.28 5.95
C LEU A 34 -2.10 7.51 6.49
N PRO A 35 -1.69 7.73 7.74
CA PRO A 35 -0.80 6.78 8.42
C PRO A 35 -1.40 5.37 8.39
N PHE A 36 -0.60 4.36 8.05
CA PHE A 36 -1.06 2.97 7.95
C PHE A 36 -1.68 2.48 9.26
N LYS A 37 -1.10 2.87 10.41
CA LYS A 37 -1.66 2.60 11.74
C LYS A 37 -3.09 3.11 11.88
N GLU A 38 -3.37 4.33 11.42
CA GLU A 38 -4.71 4.93 11.49
C GLU A 38 -5.71 4.15 10.61
N PHE A 39 -5.29 3.73 9.42
CA PHE A 39 -6.13 2.88 8.55
C PHE A 39 -6.47 1.54 9.21
N VAL A 40 -5.49 0.90 9.85
CA VAL A 40 -5.70 -0.39 10.56
C VAL A 40 -6.62 -0.20 11.77
N GLU A 41 -6.49 0.90 12.51
CA GLU A 41 -7.39 1.26 13.62
C GLU A 41 -8.82 1.45 13.12
N TYR A 42 -9.02 2.27 12.08
CA TYR A 42 -10.31 2.43 11.41
C TYR A 42 -10.91 1.07 11.02
N TRP A 43 -10.13 0.20 10.40
CA TRP A 43 -10.65 -1.07 9.89
C TRP A 43 -11.07 -2.01 11.03
N ARG A 44 -10.31 -2.04 12.14
CA ARG A 44 -10.69 -2.78 13.35
C ARG A 44 -11.99 -2.24 13.94
N GLU A 45 -12.13 -0.93 14.06
CA GLU A 45 -13.36 -0.28 14.54
C GLU A 45 -14.55 -0.57 13.63
N TYR A 46 -14.36 -0.51 12.31
CA TYR A 46 -15.38 -0.81 11.30
C TYR A 46 -15.92 -2.23 11.45
N ILE A 47 -15.05 -3.22 11.71
CA ILE A 47 -15.48 -4.60 11.99
C ILE A 47 -16.25 -4.65 13.31
N GLY A 48 -15.74 -4.00 14.36
CA GLY A 48 -16.35 -3.98 15.70
C GLY A 48 -17.71 -3.27 15.77
N SER A 49 -17.97 -2.32 14.88
CA SER A 49 -19.22 -1.54 14.80
C SER A 49 -20.30 -2.20 13.93
N GLY A 50 -20.09 -3.44 13.47
CA GLY A 50 -21.02 -4.14 12.59
C GLY A 50 -20.96 -3.65 11.14
N TYR A 51 -19.76 -3.36 10.64
CA TYR A 51 -19.48 -2.92 9.27
C TYR A 51 -20.12 -1.56 8.94
N ARG A 52 -19.99 -0.60 9.86
CA ARG A 52 -20.51 0.78 9.70
C ARG A 52 -19.53 1.79 10.25
N SER A 53 -19.34 2.91 9.56
CA SER A 53 -18.53 4.02 10.06
C SER A 53 -19.04 5.34 9.54
N SER A 54 -18.95 6.39 10.38
CA SER A 54 -19.21 7.77 9.95
C SER A 54 -18.15 8.29 8.98
N ARG A 55 -16.97 7.67 8.92
CA ARG A 55 -15.92 7.97 7.92
C ARG A 55 -16.23 7.38 6.54
N GLY A 56 -17.29 6.58 6.41
CA GLY A 56 -17.62 5.83 5.19
C GLY A 56 -16.82 4.53 5.06
N CYS A 57 -16.90 3.90 3.89
CA CYS A 57 -16.18 2.68 3.50
C CYS A 57 -14.80 3.01 2.91
N LEU A 58 -13.76 2.95 3.74
CA LEU A 58 -12.39 3.27 3.34
C LEU A 58 -11.65 2.01 2.88
N TYR A 59 -10.96 2.11 1.75
CA TYR A 59 -10.14 1.05 1.17
C TYR A 59 -8.74 1.56 0.89
N LEU A 60 -7.73 0.88 1.40
CA LEU A 60 -6.36 1.08 0.95
C LEU A 60 -6.23 0.51 -0.47
N LYS A 61 -5.84 1.37 -1.42
CA LYS A 61 -5.74 1.02 -2.85
C LYS A 61 -4.45 1.56 -3.43
N ASP A 62 -3.81 0.79 -4.31
CA ASP A 62 -2.65 1.21 -5.08
C ASP A 62 -1.40 1.50 -4.21
N TRP A 63 -1.24 0.80 -3.08
CA TRP A 63 -0.05 0.96 -2.24
C TRP A 63 1.13 0.15 -2.79
N HIS A 64 2.20 0.85 -3.15
CA HIS A 64 3.47 0.28 -3.61
C HIS A 64 4.38 -0.11 -2.43
N LEU A 65 4.06 -1.21 -1.76
CA LEU A 65 4.77 -1.66 -0.55
C LEU A 65 6.25 -2.02 -0.82
N SER A 66 6.54 -2.54 -2.01
CA SER A 66 7.86 -3.08 -2.37
C SER A 66 8.79 -2.04 -3.00
N ARG A 67 8.33 -0.81 -3.26
CA ARG A 67 9.09 0.20 -3.98
C ARG A 67 10.09 0.92 -3.10
N SER A 68 11.39 0.68 -3.31
CA SER A 68 12.56 1.38 -2.76
C SER A 68 12.45 2.93 -2.74
N GLU A 69 12.92 3.58 -1.67
CA GLU A 69 12.85 5.05 -1.43
C GLU A 69 13.65 5.92 -2.44
N LEU A 70 14.32 5.32 -3.42
CA LEU A 70 15.26 6.03 -4.30
C LEU A 70 14.62 6.80 -5.46
N ILE A 71 13.30 7.02 -5.47
CA ILE A 71 12.64 7.84 -6.51
C ILE A 71 12.11 9.16 -5.91
N PRO A 72 12.82 10.30 -6.11
CA PRO A 72 12.47 11.62 -5.56
C PRO A 72 11.08 12.15 -5.99
N SER A 73 10.48 11.57 -7.03
CA SER A 73 9.21 12.02 -7.61
C SER A 73 7.97 11.44 -6.91
N ALA A 74 8.11 10.40 -6.07
CA ALA A 74 6.99 9.82 -5.34
C ALA A 74 6.75 10.55 -4.02
N ARG A 75 6.28 11.80 -4.09
CA ARG A 75 5.75 12.54 -2.93
C ARG A 75 4.43 11.90 -2.47
N GLY A 76 4.49 10.71 -1.87
CA GLY A 76 3.26 9.99 -1.53
C GLY A 76 3.41 8.60 -0.91
N SER A 77 4.58 8.22 -0.37
CA SER A 77 4.74 7.20 0.68
C SER A 77 6.25 7.07 0.88
N GLY A 78 6.82 7.85 1.79
CA GLY A 78 8.27 7.97 1.95
C GLY A 78 8.93 6.81 2.68
N ILE A 79 8.32 5.62 2.71
CA ILE A 79 8.91 4.44 3.35
C ILE A 79 8.72 3.22 2.47
N ALA A 80 9.83 2.70 2.00
CA ALA A 80 9.93 1.50 1.20
C ALA A 80 10.46 0.33 2.03
N PHE A 81 9.95 -0.88 1.78
CA PHE A 81 10.53 -2.10 2.37
C PHE A 81 11.11 -3.01 1.29
N PRO A 82 12.15 -2.58 0.55
CA PRO A 82 12.72 -3.36 -0.55
C PRO A 82 13.41 -4.64 -0.06
N GLU A 83 13.78 -4.71 1.22
CA GLU A 83 14.33 -5.91 1.86
C GLU A 83 13.24 -6.90 2.32
N LEU A 84 11.95 -6.52 2.29
CA LEU A 84 10.85 -7.40 2.61
C LEU A 84 10.48 -8.23 1.36
N ASP A 85 10.81 -9.52 1.37
CA ASP A 85 10.31 -10.48 0.37
C ASP A 85 8.83 -10.81 0.64
N VAL A 86 7.96 -9.84 0.35
CA VAL A 86 6.52 -9.88 0.63
C VAL A 86 5.70 -10.48 -0.50
N TYR A 87 6.32 -10.66 -1.68
CA TYR A 87 5.59 -11.04 -2.88
C TYR A 87 6.47 -11.89 -3.81
N SER A 88 6.00 -13.11 -4.08
CA SER A 88 6.53 -13.98 -5.13
C SER A 88 5.50 -14.14 -6.25
N THR A 89 5.90 -13.89 -7.50
CA THR A 89 5.04 -14.15 -8.66
C THR A 89 4.88 -15.66 -8.86
N PRO A 90 3.66 -16.22 -8.92
CA PRO A 90 3.47 -17.63 -9.23
C PRO A 90 4.01 -17.96 -10.62
N VAL A 91 4.56 -19.16 -10.81
CA VAL A 91 5.27 -19.56 -12.04
C VAL A 91 4.48 -19.35 -13.34
N TYR A 92 3.17 -19.51 -13.31
CA TYR A 92 2.33 -19.33 -14.50
C TYR A 92 2.10 -17.86 -14.89
N PHE A 93 2.44 -16.92 -14.00
CA PHE A 93 2.39 -15.48 -14.22
C PHE A 93 3.77 -14.84 -14.35
N SER A 94 4.85 -15.65 -14.34
CA SER A 94 6.20 -15.10 -14.40
C SER A 94 6.64 -14.69 -15.81
N SER A 95 6.02 -15.25 -16.85
CA SER A 95 6.24 -14.89 -18.26
C SER A 95 5.27 -13.78 -18.69
N ASP A 96 5.39 -12.63 -18.05
CA ASP A 96 4.62 -11.42 -18.37
C ASP A 96 5.57 -10.35 -18.89
N TRP A 97 5.42 -9.99 -20.16
CA TRP A 97 6.24 -8.96 -20.81
C TRP A 97 6.20 -7.62 -20.07
N LEU A 98 5.05 -7.24 -19.52
CA LEU A 98 4.91 -5.96 -18.83
C LEU A 98 5.73 -5.96 -17.53
N LYS A 99 5.62 -7.05 -16.75
CA LYS A 99 6.39 -7.25 -15.54
C LYS A 99 7.89 -7.28 -15.84
N GLU A 100 8.32 -8.05 -16.85
CA GLU A 100 9.73 -8.13 -17.25
C GLU A 100 10.28 -6.77 -17.68
N TYR A 101 9.50 -5.99 -18.43
CA TYR A 101 9.88 -4.63 -18.83
C TYR A 101 10.07 -3.71 -17.63
N TRP A 102 9.13 -3.69 -16.68
CA TRP A 102 9.22 -2.82 -15.50
C TRP A 102 10.32 -3.24 -14.53
N ASP A 103 10.52 -4.55 -14.35
CA ASP A 103 11.65 -5.08 -13.59
C ASP A 103 13.00 -4.65 -14.21
N ALA A 104 13.08 -4.53 -15.56
CA ALA A 104 14.28 -4.08 -16.25
C ALA A 104 14.53 -2.56 -16.18
N VAL A 105 13.47 -1.73 -16.25
CA VAL A 105 13.63 -0.26 -16.19
C VAL A 105 13.67 0.30 -14.76
N ALA A 106 13.19 -0.46 -13.76
CA ALA A 106 13.23 -0.13 -12.34
C ALA A 106 12.65 1.25 -11.95
N VAL A 107 11.74 1.81 -12.78
CA VAL A 107 11.07 3.09 -12.53
C VAL A 107 9.82 2.91 -11.65
N ASP A 108 9.20 1.75 -11.71
CA ASP A 108 8.00 1.38 -10.95
C ASP A 108 8.03 -0.14 -10.66
N ASP A 109 7.30 -0.60 -9.64
CA ASP A 109 7.22 -2.01 -9.28
C ASP A 109 5.98 -2.71 -9.88
N TYR A 110 4.96 -1.95 -10.32
CA TYR A 110 3.65 -2.47 -10.77
C TYR A 110 3.04 -3.51 -9.80
N ARG A 111 3.35 -3.40 -8.51
CA ARG A 111 2.90 -4.30 -7.45
C ARG A 111 2.13 -3.51 -6.43
N PHE A 112 0.84 -3.76 -6.39
CA PHE A 112 -0.10 -2.98 -5.58
C PHE A 112 -0.68 -3.83 -4.46
N VAL A 113 -0.74 -3.25 -3.28
CA VAL A 113 -1.47 -3.80 -2.14
C VAL A 113 -2.86 -3.15 -2.08
N TYR A 114 -3.88 -4.00 -1.93
CA TYR A 114 -5.26 -3.60 -1.68
C TYR A 114 -5.72 -4.22 -0.36
N MET A 115 -6.32 -3.41 0.51
CA MET A 115 -6.83 -3.85 1.81
C MET A 115 -8.09 -3.07 2.15
N GLY A 116 -9.07 -3.71 2.77
CA GLY A 116 -10.28 -3.02 3.20
C GLY A 116 -11.38 -3.94 3.71
N PRO A 117 -12.43 -3.35 4.29
CA PRO A 117 -13.54 -4.10 4.86
C PRO A 117 -14.33 -4.86 3.80
N LYS A 118 -15.10 -5.86 4.25
CA LYS A 118 -16.11 -6.48 3.40
C LYS A 118 -17.10 -5.39 2.95
N GLY A 119 -17.29 -5.30 1.63
CA GLY A 119 -18.34 -4.50 0.99
C GLY A 119 -19.66 -5.25 0.86
#